data_AF-A0A7V9LDP3-F1
#
_entry.id   AF-A0A7V9LDP3-F1
#
_cell.length_a   1.000
_cell.length_b   1.000
_cell.length_c   1.000
_cell.angle_alpha   90.00
_cell.angle_beta   90.00
_cell.angle_gamma   90.00
#
_symmetry.space_group_name_H-M   'P 1'
#
loop_
_entity.id
_entity.type
_entity.pdbx_description
1 polymer ?
#
loop_
_entity_poly.entity_id
_entity_poly.type
_entity_poly.pdbx_seq_one_letter_code
_entity_poly.pdbx_strand_id
1 'polypeptide(L)'
;FIPRALGRQNLFPFETSFGPSAVDGKPTLILDYDLSANPSFIRKIHDEIREVSPGLFLGPAMWKGDRKKTHVLWFALDSRLS
;
A
#
# COMPACT_ATOMS: atom_id res chain seq x y z
N PHE A 1 23.90 -0.26 14.83
CA PHE A 1 23.92 -1.74 14.88
C PHE A 1 22.48 -2.24 14.86
N ILE A 2 21.94 -2.63 13.70
CA ILE A 2 20.66 -3.34 13.61
C ILE A 2 21.03 -4.79 13.26
N PRO A 3 20.61 -5.81 14.03
CA PRO A 3 21.08 -7.17 13.82
C PRO A 3 20.54 -7.74 12.52
N ARG A 4 21.39 -8.45 11.78
CA ARG A 4 21.11 -9.26 10.57
C ARG A 4 20.05 -10.38 10.77
N ALA A 5 19.36 -10.42 11.91
CA ALA A 5 18.37 -11.45 12.26
C ALA A 5 16.95 -11.17 11.72
N LEU A 6 16.68 -9.96 11.22
CA LEU A 6 15.43 -9.65 10.52
C LEU A 6 15.66 -9.84 9.01
N GLY A 7 15.67 -11.10 8.55
CA GLY A 7 15.80 -11.43 7.13
C GLY A 7 14.64 -10.91 6.28
N ARG A 8 14.47 -11.45 5.06
CA ARG A 8 13.30 -11.17 4.22
C ARG A 8 12.05 -11.70 4.91
N GLN A 9 11.31 -10.82 5.58
CA GLN A 9 10.09 -11.22 6.27
C GLN A 9 8.92 -11.15 5.29
N ASN A 10 8.19 -12.26 5.14
CA ASN A 10 6.91 -12.27 4.43
C ASN A 10 5.81 -11.86 5.41
N LEU A 11 5.81 -10.58 5.80
CA LEU A 11 4.73 -10.03 6.62
C LEU A 11 3.65 -9.42 5.73
N PHE A 12 2.40 -9.65 6.10
CA PHE A 12 1.23 -8.99 5.54
C PHE A 12 1.10 -9.14 4.02
N PRO A 13 0.82 -10.35 3.51
CA PRO A 13 0.57 -10.54 2.09
C PRO A 13 -0.52 -9.58 1.59
N PHE A 14 -0.39 -9.17 0.33
CA PHE A 14 -1.38 -8.39 -0.37
C PHE A 14 -1.53 -8.91 -1.79
N GLU A 15 -2.72 -8.70 -2.36
CA GLU A 15 -2.97 -8.89 -3.79
C GLU A 15 -2.96 -7.54 -4.49
N THR A 16 -2.60 -7.52 -5.77
CA THR A 16 -2.58 -6.29 -6.55
C THR A 16 -3.66 -6.29 -7.60
N SER A 17 -4.38 -5.18 -7.72
CA SER A 17 -5.38 -4.98 -8.77
C SER A 17 -5.38 -3.53 -9.24
N PHE A 18 -5.83 -3.28 -10.47
CA PHE A 18 -6.06 -1.92 -10.96
C PHE A 18 -7.46 -1.46 -10.57
N GLY A 19 -7.57 -0.20 -10.14
CA GLY A 19 -8.85 0.40 -9.78
C GLY A 19 -8.79 1.93 -9.72
N PRO A 20 -9.92 2.58 -9.40
CA PRO A 20 -9.97 4.03 -9.21
C PRO A 20 -9.31 4.42 -7.87
N SER A 21 -8.46 5.45 -7.90
CA SER A 21 -7.85 6.05 -6.72
C SER A 21 -8.91 6.63 -5.79
N ALA A 22 -8.74 6.42 -4.48
CA ALA A 22 -9.57 7.06 -3.48
C ALA A 22 -9.31 8.59 -3.35
N VAL A 23 -8.21 9.09 -3.91
CA VAL A 23 -7.82 10.50 -3.87
C VAL A 23 -8.46 11.29 -5.00
N ASP A 24 -8.37 10.80 -6.23
CA ASP A 24 -8.77 11.55 -7.43
C ASP A 24 -9.62 10.75 -8.44
N GLY A 25 -9.96 9.48 -8.13
CA GLY A 25 -10.76 8.61 -8.99
C GLY A 25 -10.04 8.10 -10.25
N LYS A 26 -8.79 8.52 -10.51
CA LYS A 26 -8.04 8.08 -11.70
C LYS A 26 -7.46 6.68 -11.50
N PRO A 27 -7.06 5.97 -12.57
CA PRO A 27 -6.47 4.65 -12.47
C PRO A 27 -5.24 4.62 -11.56
N THR A 28 -5.19 3.65 -10.66
CA THR A 28 -4.11 3.38 -9.71
C THR A 28 -3.95 1.88 -9.50
N LEU A 29 -2.79 1.45 -9.03
CA LEU A 29 -2.60 0.09 -8.51
C LEU A 29 -3.03 0.07 -7.04
N ILE A 30 -3.92 -0.84 -6.67
CA ILE A 30 -4.39 -1.07 -5.30
C ILE A 30 -3.59 -2.23 -4.72
N LEU A 31 -3.15 -2.10 -3.47
CA LEU A 31 -2.58 -3.19 -2.67
C LEU A 31 -3.64 -3.64 -1.67
N ASP A 32 -4.28 -4.77 -1.95
CA ASP A 32 -5.38 -5.30 -1.15
C ASP A 32 -4.86 -6.22 -0.04
N TYR A 33 -4.98 -5.73 1.18
CA TYR A 33 -4.63 -6.46 2.40
C TYR A 33 -5.81 -7.22 3.02
N ASP A 34 -7.01 -7.20 2.42
CA ASP A 34 -8.22 -7.86 2.93
C ASP A 34 -8.21 -9.39 2.75
N LEU A 35 -7.10 -10.00 3.13
CA LEU A 35 -6.86 -11.43 3.04
C LEU A 35 -7.07 -12.08 4.40
N SER A 36 -7.63 -13.29 4.42
CA SER A 36 -7.85 -14.06 5.67
C SER A 36 -6.55 -14.38 6.41
N ALA A 37 -5.41 -14.38 5.71
CA ALA A 37 -4.08 -14.54 6.29
C ALA A 37 -3.62 -13.32 7.12
N ASN A 38 -4.27 -12.17 6.99
CA ASN A 38 -3.89 -10.93 7.65
C ASN A 38 -4.68 -10.69 8.96
N PRO A 39 -4.04 -10.12 9.99
CA PRO A 39 -4.74 -9.62 11.17
C PRO A 39 -5.83 -8.60 10.82
N SER A 40 -6.88 -8.52 11.65
CA SER A 40 -8.05 -7.66 11.38
C SER A 40 -7.74 -6.18 11.17
N PHE A 41 -6.68 -5.66 11.81
CA PHE A 41 -6.26 -4.28 11.63
C PHE A 41 -5.51 -4.06 10.31
N ILE A 42 -4.74 -5.04 9.84
CA ILE A 42 -4.05 -5.00 8.54
C ILE A 42 -5.06 -5.07 7.41
N ARG A 43 -6.09 -5.93 7.56
CA ARG A 43 -7.20 -6.00 6.61
C ARG A 43 -7.96 -4.68 6.44
N LYS A 44 -7.79 -3.71 7.35
CA LYS A 44 -8.39 -2.36 7.26
C LYS A 44 -7.48 -1.35 6.57
N ILE A 45 -6.27 -1.71 6.18
CA ILE A 45 -5.43 -0.85 5.37
C ILE A 45 -5.91 -0.88 3.92
N HIS A 46 -6.04 0.28 3.31
CA HIS A 46 -6.17 0.49 1.88
C HIS A 46 -4.96 1.28 1.45
N ASP A 47 -4.07 0.61 0.72
CA ASP A 47 -2.97 1.27 0.04
C ASP A 47 -3.27 1.30 -1.45
N GLU A 48 -2.86 2.40 -2.06
CA GLU A 48 -2.83 2.50 -3.51
C GLU A 48 -1.55 3.21 -3.91
N ILE A 49 -1.08 2.95 -5.12
CA ILE A 49 0.14 3.54 -5.64
C ILE A 49 0.03 3.79 -7.14
N ARG A 50 0.64 4.88 -7.58
CA ARG A 50 0.68 5.27 -8.99
C ARG A 50 2.05 5.85 -9.32
N GLU A 51 2.52 5.56 -10.52
CA GLU A 51 3.73 6.17 -11.05
C GLU A 51 3.49 7.67 -11.28
N VAL A 52 4.35 8.51 -10.70
CA VAL A 52 4.27 9.98 -10.82
C VAL A 52 5.39 10.56 -11.69
N SER A 53 6.46 9.79 -11.87
CA SER A 53 7.53 10.02 -12.85
C SER A 53 8.21 8.68 -13.13
N PRO A 54 8.93 8.50 -14.25
CA PRO A 54 9.59 7.23 -14.58
C PRO A 54 10.39 6.64 -13.40
N GLY A 55 9.94 5.49 -12.89
CA GLY A 55 10.56 4.77 -11.78
C GLY A 55 10.31 5.34 -10.37
N LEU A 56 9.44 6.35 -10.23
CA LEU A 56 9.01 6.89 -8.93
C LEU A 56 7.50 6.75 -8.79
N PHE A 57 7.10 6.07 -7.72
CA PHE A 57 5.72 5.79 -7.41
C PHE A 57 5.33 6.44 -6.09
N LEU A 58 4.15 7.03 -6.03
CA LEU A 58 3.60 7.69 -4.84
C LEU A 58 2.26 7.06 -4.49
N GLY A 59 2.05 6.82 -3.20
CA GLY A 59 0.84 6.18 -2.69
C GLY A 59 0.40 6.72 -1.33
N PRO A 60 -0.90 6.94 -1.12
CA PRO A 60 -1.46 7.10 0.21
C PRO A 60 -1.70 5.73 0.86
N ALA A 61 -1.36 5.62 2.14
CA ALA A 61 -1.90 4.61 3.02
C ALA A 61 -3.12 5.16 3.74
N MET A 62 -4.22 4.42 3.71
CA MET A 62 -5.50 4.85 4.26
C MET A 62 -6.11 3.77 5.15
N TRP A 63 -6.85 4.21 6.16
CA TRP A 63 -7.67 3.35 7.00
C TRP A 63 -9.09 3.22 6.43
N LYS A 64 -9.54 1.99 6.15
CA LYS A 64 -10.92 1.66 5.77
C LYS A 64 -11.83 1.83 6.99
N GLY A 65 -12.60 2.91 7.01
CA GLY A 65 -13.74 3.09 7.92
C GLY A 65 -15.06 2.73 7.24
N ASP A 66 -16.16 2.69 8.02
CA ASP A 66 -17.47 2.20 7.55
C ASP A 66 -18.06 2.95 6.36
N ARG A 67 -17.71 4.23 6.19
CA ARG A 67 -18.25 5.11 5.14
C ARG A 67 -17.19 5.83 4.30
N LYS A 68 -15.95 5.91 4.79
CA LYS A 68 -14.87 6.65 4.14
C LYS A 68 -13.52 6.05 4.48
N LYS A 69 -12.58 6.23 3.55
CA LYS A 69 -11.16 6.00 3.78
C LYS A 69 -10.57 7.23 4.45
N THR A 70 -9.82 7.04 5.54
CA THR A 70 -9.14 8.11 6.26
C THR A 70 -7.66 8.04 5.95
N HIS A 71 -7.08 9.13 5.46
CA HIS A 71 -5.65 9.21 5.20
C HIS A 71 -4.83 8.99 6.47
N VAL A 72 -3.79 8.15 6.37
CA VAL A 72 -2.86 7.86 7.47
C VAL A 72 -1.49 8.47 7.18
N LEU A 73 -0.91 8.13 6.03
CA LEU A 73 0.38 8.64 5.58
C LEU A 73 0.52 8.58 4.06
N TRP A 74 1.53 9.29 3.55
CA TRP A 74 2.03 9.12 2.19
C TRP A 74 3.33 8.32 2.22
N PHE A 75 3.53 7.46 1.21
CA PHE A 75 4.76 6.72 1.00
C PHE A 75 5.15 6.75 -0.47
N ALA A 76 6.43 6.53 -0.76
CA ALA A 76 6.94 6.46 -2.12
C ALA A 76 7.82 5.23 -2.31
N LEU A 77 7.79 4.67 -3.52
CA LEU A 77 8.74 3.65 -3.98
C LEU A 77 9.60 4.26 -5.06
N ASP A 78 10.91 4.20 -4.86
CA ASP A 78 11.91 4.64 -5.84
C ASP A 78 12.63 3.41 -6.42
N SER A 79 12.23 3.02 -7.62
CA SER A 79 12.83 1.90 -8.35
C SER A 79 13.97 2.34 -9.27
N ARG A 80 14.41 3.61 -9.21
CA ARG A 80 15.54 4.10 -10.01
C ARG A 80 16.89 3.74 -9.40
N LEU A 81 16.88 3.32 -8.14
CA LEU A 81 18.06 2.96 -7.35
C LEU A 81 18.29 1.43 -7.31
N SER A 82 17.54 0.66 -8.10
CA SER A 82 17.62 -0.82 -8.16
C SER A 82 18.77 -1.32 -9.03
#